data_AF-A0A6A6TVM2-F1
#
_entry.id   AF-A0A6A6TVM2-F1
#
_cell.length_a   1.000
_cell.length_b   1.000
_cell.length_c   1.000
_cell.angle_alpha   90.00
_cell.angle_beta   90.00
_cell.angle_gamma   90.00
#
_symmetry.space_group_name_H-M   'P 1'
#
loop_
_entity.id
_entity.type
_entity.pdbx_description
1 polymer ?
#
loop_
_entity_poly.entity_id
_entity_poly.type
_entity_poly.pdbx_seq_one_letter_code
_entity_poly.pdbx_strand_id
1 'polypeptide(L)'
;MPSITAGTIYIFGLTSLCAGFFNILRPRDALSALGLPNLPSVRPASDAMALAAIAMGIYYPLAAAQENRKFFALTVGMRLLTATIFWKNGGPWRTPALWEGLGAITTGVSMIWESK
;
A
#
# COMPACT_ATOMS: atom_id res chain seq x y z
N MET A 1 21.79 -12.23 2.71
CA MET A 1 20.59 -11.92 3.52
C MET A 1 19.84 -10.81 2.79
N PRO A 2 18.50 -10.87 2.70
CA PRO A 2 17.74 -9.78 2.08
C PRO A 2 17.98 -8.47 2.82
N SER A 3 18.02 -7.36 2.08
CA SER A 3 18.21 -6.04 2.67
C SER A 3 17.03 -5.65 3.57
N ILE A 4 17.27 -4.75 4.52
CA ILE A 4 16.21 -4.20 5.38
C ILE A 4 15.18 -3.50 4.48
N THR A 5 15.66 -2.77 3.47
CA THR A 5 14.79 -2.13 2.47
C THR A 5 13.88 -3.15 1.78
N ALA A 6 14.44 -4.26 1.26
CA ALA A 6 13.65 -5.30 0.62
C ALA A 6 12.62 -5.91 1.58
N GLY A 7 12.98 -6.08 2.85
CA GLY A 7 12.05 -6.50 3.90
C GLY A 7 10.86 -5.55 4.07
N THR A 8 11.08 -4.24 4.08
CA THR A 8 9.99 -3.26 4.18
C THR A 8 9.02 -3.33 3.00
N ILE A 9 9.54 -3.48 1.78
CA ILE A 9 8.75 -3.59 0.55
C ILE A 9 7.97 -4.89 0.52
N TYR A 10 8.60 -6.01 0.92
CA TYR A 10 7.96 -7.31 0.98
C TYR A 10 6.77 -7.31 1.95
N ILE A 11 6.97 -6.81 3.18
CA ILE A 11 5.91 -6.72 4.19
C ILE A 11 4.77 -5.84 3.69
N PHE A 12 5.08 -4.68 3.11
CA PHE A 12 4.06 -3.80 2.56
C PHE A 12 3.26 -4.47 1.44
N GLY A 13 3.95 -5.15 0.53
CA GLY A 13 3.32 -5.96 -0.52
C GLY A 13 2.37 -7.00 0.05
N LEU A 14 2.82 -7.78 1.04
CA LEU A 14 1.99 -8.81 1.66
C LEU A 14 0.74 -8.21 2.34
N THR A 15 0.87 -7.10 3.07
CA THR A 15 -0.29 -6.42 3.66
C THR A 15 -1.26 -5.88 2.61
N SER A 16 -0.74 -5.37 1.48
CA SER A 16 -1.57 -4.92 0.35
C SER A 16 -2.32 -6.07 -0.31
N LEU A 17 -1.67 -7.23 -0.44
CA LEU A 17 -2.29 -8.44 -0.97
C LEU A 17 -3.48 -8.87 -0.09
N CYS A 18 -3.24 -8.95 1.23
CA CYS A 18 -4.29 -9.29 2.19
C CYS A 18 -5.43 -8.27 2.18
N ALA A 19 -5.13 -6.97 2.12
CA ALA A 19 -6.14 -5.92 2.05
C ALA A 19 -6.97 -5.98 0.76
N GLY A 20 -6.35 -6.26 -0.37
CA GLY A 20 -7.05 -6.42 -1.65
C GLY A 20 -8.00 -7.62 -1.65
N PHE A 21 -7.54 -8.80 -1.19
CA PHE A 21 -8.43 -9.95 -1.03
C PHE A 21 -9.54 -9.70 -0.02
N PHE A 22 -9.24 -9.05 1.11
CA PHE A 22 -10.24 -8.67 2.10
C PHE A 22 -11.33 -7.79 1.50
N ASN A 23 -10.97 -6.81 0.65
CA ASN A 23 -11.93 -5.92 0.01
C ASN A 23 -12.86 -6.68 -0.97
N ILE A 24 -12.32 -7.63 -1.75
CA ILE A 24 -13.13 -8.45 -2.67
C ILE A 24 -14.07 -9.41 -1.91
N LEU A 25 -13.54 -10.08 -0.88
CA LEU A 25 -14.29 -11.11 -0.13
C LEU A 25 -15.29 -10.49 0.85
N ARG A 26 -14.97 -9.31 1.41
CA ARG A 26 -15.77 -8.60 2.42
C ARG A 26 -15.97 -7.12 2.03
N PRO A 27 -16.66 -6.87 0.91
CA PRO A 27 -16.79 -5.52 0.33
C PRO A 27 -17.53 -4.55 1.27
N ARG A 28 -18.56 -5.03 1.97
CA ARG A 28 -19.32 -4.20 2.93
C ARG A 28 -18.43 -3.71 4.07
N ASP A 29 -17.61 -4.60 4.63
CA ASP A 29 -16.71 -4.28 5.73
C ASP A 29 -15.61 -3.31 5.26
N ALA A 30 -15.05 -3.55 4.07
CA ALA A 30 -14.04 -2.68 3.47
C ALA A 30 -14.56 -1.27 3.16
N LEU A 31 -15.77 -1.15 2.60
CA LEU A 31 -16.41 0.14 2.37
C LEU A 31 -16.69 0.86 3.69
N SER A 32 -17.22 0.15 4.69
CA SER A 32 -17.49 0.73 6.01
C SER A 32 -16.22 1.20 6.72
N ALA A 33 -15.11 0.48 6.58
CA ALA A 33 -13.82 0.86 7.16
C ALA A 33 -13.28 2.17 6.56
N LEU A 34 -13.68 2.52 5.34
CA LEU A 34 -13.34 3.77 4.66
C LEU A 34 -14.42 4.86 4.82
N GLY A 35 -15.51 4.57 5.56
CA GLY A 35 -16.66 5.47 5.69
C GLY A 35 -17.45 5.65 4.39
N LEU A 36 -17.33 4.71 3.44
CA LEU A 36 -18.04 4.74 2.18
C LEU A 36 -19.41 4.07 2.28
N PRO A 37 -20.42 4.57 1.56
CA PRO A 37 -21.74 3.98 1.58
C PRO A 37 -21.73 2.65 0.80
N ASN A 38 -22.43 1.64 1.32
CA ASN A 38 -22.57 0.35 0.67
C ASN A 38 -23.63 0.39 -0.44
N LEU A 39 -23.32 1.13 -1.51
CA LEU A 39 -24.19 1.30 -2.68
C LEU A 39 -23.64 0.51 -3.89
N PRO A 40 -24.51 -0.04 -4.75
CA PRO A 40 -24.08 -0.75 -5.96
C PRO A 40 -23.20 0.09 -6.89
N SER A 41 -23.38 1.42 -6.92
CA SER A 41 -22.60 2.34 -7.75
C SER A 41 -21.15 2.55 -7.27
N VAL A 42 -20.87 2.30 -5.99
CA VAL A 42 -19.51 2.44 -5.41
C VAL A 42 -18.70 1.17 -5.62
N ARG A 43 -19.37 0.03 -5.78
CA ARG A 43 -18.75 -1.30 -5.83
C ARG A 43 -17.69 -1.44 -6.93
N PRO A 44 -17.93 -1.03 -8.19
CA PRO A 44 -16.93 -1.21 -9.25
C PRO A 44 -15.61 -0.47 -8.97
N ALA A 45 -15.68 0.73 -8.39
CA ALA A 45 -14.49 1.49 -8.02
C ALA A 45 -13.73 0.81 -6.87
N SER A 46 -14.43 0.26 -5.88
CA SER A 46 -13.80 -0.49 -4.79
C SER A 46 -13.11 -1.77 -5.29
N ASP A 47 -13.75 -2.51 -6.20
CA ASP A 47 -13.17 -3.72 -6.79
C ASP A 47 -11.92 -3.39 -7.61
N ALA A 48 -11.92 -2.28 -8.36
CA ALA A 48 -10.75 -1.80 -9.10
C ALA A 48 -9.58 -1.43 -8.16
N MET A 49 -9.87 -0.74 -7.05
CA MET A 49 -8.86 -0.43 -6.02
C MET A 49 -8.32 -1.70 -5.36
N ALA A 50 -9.18 -2.70 -5.11
CA ALA A 50 -8.77 -3.98 -4.55
C ALA A 50 -7.83 -4.74 -5.50
N LEU A 51 -8.12 -4.74 -6.81
CA LEU A 51 -7.24 -5.33 -7.81
C LEU A 51 -5.88 -4.63 -7.88
N ALA A 52 -5.85 -3.29 -7.77
CA ALA A 52 -4.59 -2.55 -7.68
C ALA A 52 -3.78 -2.96 -6.44
N ALA A 53 -4.43 -3.14 -5.28
CA ALA A 53 -3.78 -3.63 -4.07
C ALA A 53 -3.22 -5.04 -4.20
N ILE A 54 -3.97 -5.95 -4.86
CA ILE A 54 -3.51 -7.31 -5.18
C ILE A 54 -2.29 -7.26 -6.11
N ALA A 55 -2.34 -6.44 -7.16
CA ALA A 55 -1.23 -6.28 -8.10
C ALA A 55 0.05 -5.79 -7.39
N MET A 56 -0.07 -4.75 -6.54
CA MET A 56 1.05 -4.32 -5.67
C MET A 56 1.55 -5.47 -4.78
N GLY A 57 0.63 -6.25 -4.22
CA GLY A 57 0.96 -7.41 -3.39
C GLY A 57 1.66 -8.56 -4.10
N ILE A 58 1.62 -8.61 -5.43
CA ILE A 58 2.39 -9.56 -6.25
C ILE A 58 3.73 -8.95 -6.66
N TYR A 59 3.71 -7.70 -7.14
CA TYR A 59 4.89 -7.05 -7.70
C TYR A 59 5.91 -6.61 -6.65
N TYR A 60 5.48 -6.23 -5.45
CA TYR A 60 6.39 -5.78 -4.39
C TYR A 60 7.23 -6.94 -3.85
N PRO A 61 6.68 -8.13 -3.54
CA PRO A 61 7.49 -9.30 -3.19
C PRO A 61 8.47 -9.71 -4.30
N LEU A 62 8.05 -9.64 -5.57
CA LEU A 62 8.94 -9.91 -6.70
C LEU A 62 10.09 -8.90 -6.76
N ALA A 63 9.80 -7.61 -6.64
CA ALA A 63 10.82 -6.55 -6.62
C ALA A 63 11.75 -6.67 -5.41
N ALA A 64 11.22 -7.08 -4.25
CA ALA A 64 12.00 -7.37 -3.06
C ALA A 64 12.98 -8.53 -3.28
N ALA A 65 12.51 -9.63 -3.87
CA ALA A 65 13.35 -10.78 -4.23
C ALA A 65 14.43 -10.43 -5.27
N GLN A 66 14.17 -9.43 -6.12
CA GLN A 66 15.11 -8.92 -7.12
C GLN A 66 16.03 -7.81 -6.59
N GLU A 67 15.88 -7.37 -5.35
CA GLU A 67 16.61 -6.22 -4.78
C GLU A 67 16.54 -4.97 -5.69
N ASN A 68 15.39 -4.73 -6.33
CA ASN A 68 15.24 -3.68 -7.33
C ASN A 68 15.17 -2.28 -6.67
N ARG A 69 16.34 -1.68 -6.43
CA ARG A 69 16.46 -0.37 -5.75
C ARG A 69 15.76 0.77 -6.47
N LYS A 70 15.72 0.77 -7.81
CA LYS A 70 15.00 1.79 -8.58
C LYS A 70 13.50 1.69 -8.34
N PHE A 71 12.97 0.47 -8.31
CA PHE A 71 11.57 0.24 -7.95
C PHE A 71 11.30 0.73 -6.52
N PHE A 72 12.14 0.39 -5.54
CA PHE A 72 11.96 0.82 -4.16
C PHE A 72 11.89 2.36 -4.04
N ALA A 73 12.79 3.10 -4.69
CA ALA A 73 12.76 4.56 -4.71
C ALA A 73 11.45 5.13 -5.26
N LEU A 74 10.95 4.55 -6.37
CA LEU A 74 9.67 4.97 -6.97
C LEU A 74 8.49 4.66 -6.05
N THR A 75 8.50 3.54 -5.34
CA THR A 75 7.43 3.24 -4.37
C THR A 75 7.37 4.24 -3.23
N VAL A 76 8.52 4.74 -2.74
CA VAL A 76 8.53 5.78 -1.70
C VAL A 76 7.79 7.03 -2.17
N GLY A 77 8.11 7.52 -3.38
CA GLY A 77 7.44 8.68 -3.96
C GLY A 77 5.93 8.48 -4.14
N MET A 78 5.53 7.36 -4.72
CA MET A 78 4.12 7.04 -4.93
C MET A 78 3.35 6.90 -3.62
N ARG A 79 3.92 6.22 -2.63
CA ARG A 79 3.26 6.01 -1.33
C ARG A 79 3.13 7.29 -0.50
N LEU A 80 4.11 8.19 -0.57
CA LEU A 80 3.97 9.53 0.01
C LEU A 80 2.87 10.35 -0.68
N LEU A 81 2.71 10.22 -2.00
CA LEU A 81 1.61 10.84 -2.73
C LEU A 81 0.26 10.24 -2.28
N THR A 82 0.14 8.92 -2.21
CA THR A 82 -1.06 8.23 -1.69
C THR A 82 -1.39 8.70 -0.27
N ALA A 83 -0.41 8.73 0.62
CA ALA A 83 -0.56 9.21 1.99
C ALA A 83 -1.08 10.65 2.03
N THR A 84 -0.55 11.54 1.18
CA THR A 84 -0.97 12.93 1.09
C THR A 84 -2.44 13.07 0.67
N ILE A 85 -2.86 12.32 -0.36
CA ILE A 85 -4.25 12.35 -0.84
C ILE A 85 -5.20 11.76 0.21
N PHE A 86 -4.87 10.61 0.80
CA PHE A 86 -5.68 9.99 1.84
C PHE A 86 -5.78 10.86 3.10
N TRP A 87 -4.69 11.55 3.46
CA TRP A 87 -4.70 12.50 4.58
C TRP A 87 -5.66 13.67 4.33
N LYS A 88 -5.67 14.21 3.10
CA LYS A 88 -6.59 15.28 2.68
C LYS A 88 -8.04 14.83 2.70
N ASN A 89 -8.33 13.58 2.32
CA ASN A 89 -9.69 13.02 2.38
C ASN A 89 -10.23 12.94 3.82
N GLY A 90 -9.35 12.83 4.82
CA GLY A 90 -9.73 12.90 6.23
C GLY A 90 -10.58 11.73 6.71
N GLY A 91 -11.12 11.86 7.92
CA GLY A 91 -11.97 10.83 8.52
C GLY A 91 -11.27 9.45 8.56
N PRO A 92 -11.97 8.36 8.18
CA PRO A 92 -11.40 7.02 8.16
C PRO A 92 -10.20 6.84 7.21
N TRP A 93 -10.01 7.72 6.22
CA TRP A 93 -8.88 7.68 5.29
C TRP A 93 -7.53 8.03 5.93
N ARG A 94 -7.53 8.61 7.14
CA ARG A 94 -6.27 8.88 7.85
C ARG A 94 -5.54 7.60 8.26
N THR A 95 -6.27 6.52 8.53
CA THR A 95 -5.66 5.22 8.88
C THR A 95 -4.79 4.67 7.74
N PRO A 96 -5.30 4.48 6.51
CA PRO A 96 -4.44 4.07 5.40
C PRO A 96 -3.41 5.15 5.02
N ALA A 97 -3.70 6.44 5.21
CA ALA A 97 -2.72 7.50 4.99
C ALA A 97 -1.47 7.33 5.87
N LEU A 98 -1.67 7.03 7.16
CA LEU A 98 -0.57 6.79 8.10
C LEU A 98 0.20 5.52 7.73
N TRP A 99 -0.49 4.45 7.35
CA TRP A 99 0.16 3.21 6.92
C TRP A 99 1.06 3.42 5.69
N GLU A 100 0.53 4.14 4.70
CA GLU A 100 1.27 4.51 3.49
C GLU A 100 2.47 5.40 3.81
N GLY A 101 2.25 6.47 4.56
CA GLY A 101 3.27 7.45 4.89
C GLY A 101 4.38 6.86 5.78
N LEU A 102 4.02 6.20 6.88
CA LEU A 102 4.99 5.59 7.78
C LEU A 102 5.83 4.56 7.04
N GLY A 103 5.21 3.62 6.32
CA GLY A 103 6.01 2.62 5.63
C GLY A 103 6.83 3.19 4.47
N ALA A 104 6.42 4.29 3.82
CA ALA A 104 7.24 4.96 2.81
C ALA A 104 8.48 5.61 3.45
N ILE A 105 8.30 6.25 4.61
CA ILE A 105 9.40 6.81 5.41
C ILE A 105 10.34 5.69 5.85
N THR A 106 9.83 4.57 6.37
CA THR A 106 10.66 3.44 6.81
C THR A 106 11.48 2.87 5.65
N THR A 107 10.88 2.68 4.48
CA THR A 107 11.59 2.25 3.27
C THR A 107 12.65 3.26 2.86
N GLY A 108 12.31 4.55 2.77
CA GLY A 108 13.25 5.61 2.38
C GLY A 108 14.43 5.76 3.33
N VAL A 109 14.20 5.71 4.65
CA VAL A 109 15.24 5.73 5.66
C VAL A 109 16.15 4.50 5.55
N SER A 110 15.56 3.32 5.33
CA SER A 110 16.34 2.08 5.13
C SER A 110 17.24 2.18 3.90
N MET A 111 16.74 2.76 2.80
CA MET A 111 17.54 2.98 1.59
C MET A 111 18.71 3.94 1.82
N ILE A 112 18.46 5.06 2.51
CA ILE A 112 19.50 6.04 2.82
C ILE A 112 20.56 5.42 3.73
N TRP A 113 20.14 4.63 4.72
CA TRP A 113 21.06 3.96 5.64
C TRP A 113 21.94 2.93 4.93
N GLU A 114 21.38 2.11 4.05
CA GLU A 114 22.11 1.09 3.29
C GLU A 114 22.98 1.66 2.16
N SER A 115 22.77 2.92 1.77
CA SER A 115 23.62 3.62 0.79
C SER A 115 24.90 4.22 1.39
N LYS A 116 25.05 4.18 2.72
CA LYS A 116 26.25 4.62 3.44
C LYS A 116 27.20 3.45 3.65
#